data_AF-A0A973FTJ8-F1
#
_entry.id   AF-A0A973FTJ8-F1
#
_cell.length_a   1.000
_cell.length_b   1.000
_cell.length_c   1.000
_cell.angle_alpha   90.00
_cell.angle_beta   90.00
_cell.angle_gamma   90.00
#
_symmetry.space_group_name_H-M   'P 1'
#
loop_
_entity.id
_entity.type
_entity.pdbx_description
1 polymer ?
#
loop_
_entity_poly.entity_id
_entity_poly.type
_entity_poly.pdbx_seq_one_letter_code
_entity_poly.pdbx_strand_id
1 'polypeptide(L)'
;LFRSGPVQLLSGDPFGFYASEADHAIYNTLLIYPRLLSLAELGLPAHNPLGDVRAGRLLRDPLRTIGVRNYVPSDPLKDVHWAATARTTTLQTRVYEPTTAQVLAIFLDLDSFEFYYQGIDANLVERLISAAATLARTGLESGYAVGLYANGAPAEFEHLARLPAGRSPAQLGQVMQTLARLTPYSVTTIGRVIQITTPDLQPGTTILLISAVNRETTRAALLRQRQLGYQIVWLYLGNDEPPRVPGVRVVPAKPNPYTPGG
;
A
#
# COMPACT_ATOMS: atom_id res chain seq x y z
N LEU A 1 4.13 -16.82 9.07
CA LEU A 1 5.16 -17.89 9.21
C LEU A 1 4.46 -19.20 9.52
N PHE A 2 4.73 -20.26 8.76
CA PHE A 2 4.20 -21.59 9.04
C PHE A 2 5.31 -22.44 9.67
N ARG A 3 5.03 -23.12 10.78
CA ARG A 3 5.97 -24.06 11.41
C ARG A 3 5.53 -25.49 11.09
N SER A 4 6.40 -26.27 10.48
CA SER A 4 6.24 -27.72 10.35
C SER A 4 7.18 -28.44 11.32
N GLY A 5 6.63 -29.37 12.11
CA GLY A 5 7.35 -30.20 13.09
C GLY A 5 6.45 -30.60 14.26
N PRO A 6 6.78 -31.65 15.04
CA PRO A 6 8.04 -32.42 15.05
C PRO A 6 8.19 -33.41 13.87
N VAL A 7 9.42 -33.82 13.60
CA VAL A 7 9.74 -34.88 12.63
C VAL A 7 9.69 -36.22 13.34
N GLN A 8 8.81 -37.11 12.91
CA GLN A 8 8.80 -38.50 13.33
C GLN A 8 9.77 -39.30 12.45
N LEU A 9 10.85 -39.81 13.06
CA LEU A 9 11.72 -40.77 12.41
C LEU A 9 11.27 -42.18 12.79
N LEU A 10 10.88 -42.95 11.77
CA LEU A 10 10.60 -44.37 11.88
C LEU A 10 11.75 -45.12 11.21
N SER A 11 12.46 -45.95 11.96
CA SER A 11 13.52 -46.82 11.44
C SER A 11 13.23 -48.26 11.86
N GLY A 12 13.39 -49.21 10.92
CA GLY A 12 13.16 -50.62 11.20
C GLY A 12 14.00 -51.51 10.29
N ASP A 13 14.15 -52.77 10.68
CA ASP A 13 14.87 -53.76 9.87
C ASP A 13 13.98 -54.32 8.73
N PRO A 14 14.55 -54.90 7.66
CA PRO A 14 13.80 -55.38 6.49
C PRO A 14 12.81 -56.52 6.79
N PHE A 15 12.95 -57.18 7.94
CA PHE A 15 12.10 -58.30 8.37
C PHE A 15 11.09 -57.89 9.46
N GLY A 16 11.13 -56.64 9.93
CA GLY A 16 10.13 -56.04 10.82
C GLY A 16 10.20 -56.52 12.28
N PHE A 17 11.33 -57.07 12.72
CA PHE A 17 11.51 -57.53 14.11
C PHE A 17 11.79 -56.40 15.10
N TYR A 18 12.32 -55.28 14.63
CA TYR A 18 12.65 -54.11 15.43
C TYR A 18 12.18 -52.83 14.72
N ALA A 19 11.47 -51.98 15.46
CA ALA A 19 11.15 -50.62 15.07
C ALA A 19 11.65 -49.67 16.16
N SER A 20 12.32 -48.61 15.76
CA SER A 20 12.69 -47.48 16.61
C SER A 20 11.97 -46.25 16.10
N GLU A 21 11.23 -45.60 17.00
CA GLU A 21 10.56 -44.33 16.76
C GLU A 21 11.28 -43.25 17.56
N ALA A 22 11.66 -42.17 16.90
CA ALA A 22 12.25 -41.01 17.56
C ALA A 22 11.56 -39.73 17.08
N ASP A 23 10.99 -38.99 18.04
CA ASP A 23 10.52 -37.64 17.81
C ASP A 23 11.70 -36.67 17.85
N HIS A 24 12.00 -36.03 16.73
CA HIS A 24 12.94 -34.94 16.69
C HIS A 24 12.19 -33.60 16.58
N ALA A 25 12.47 -32.71 17.52
CA ALA A 25 11.98 -31.33 17.55
C ALA A 25 12.66 -30.44 16.49
N ILE A 26 12.73 -30.92 15.24
CA ILE A 26 13.15 -30.12 14.10
C ILE A 26 11.92 -29.35 13.62
N TYR A 27 11.94 -28.04 13.83
CA TYR A 27 10.91 -27.14 13.33
C TYR A 27 11.44 -26.37 12.13
N ASN A 28 10.87 -26.64 10.95
CA ASN A 28 11.15 -25.83 9.77
C ASN A 28 10.15 -24.67 9.71
N THR A 29 10.66 -23.45 9.47
CA THR A 29 9.81 -22.27 9.28
C THR A 29 9.70 -21.97 7.79
N LEU A 30 8.48 -22.09 7.25
CA LEU A 30 8.17 -21.73 5.87
C LEU A 30 7.59 -20.31 5.82
N LEU A 31 8.16 -19.49 4.96
CA LEU A 31 7.65 -18.15 4.65
C LEU A 31 6.69 -18.24 3.47
N ILE A 32 5.40 -18.08 3.74
CA ILE A 32 4.35 -18.14 2.72
C ILE A 32 4.06 -16.71 2.26
N TYR A 33 4.26 -16.44 0.97
CA TYR A 33 3.95 -15.15 0.38
C TYR A 33 2.43 -14.96 0.21
N PRO A 34 1.92 -13.73 0.42
CA PRO A 34 0.51 -13.46 0.26
C PRO A 34 0.06 -13.73 -1.18
N ARG A 35 -1.12 -14.33 -1.32
CA ARG A 35 -1.76 -14.50 -2.62
C ARG A 35 -2.09 -13.13 -3.20
N LEU A 36 -1.88 -12.97 -4.51
CA LEU A 36 -2.30 -11.77 -5.24
C LEU A 36 -3.77 -11.90 -5.66
N LEU A 37 -4.50 -10.79 -5.58
CA LEU A 37 -5.88 -10.64 -6.03
C LEU A 37 -5.88 -10.00 -7.42
N SER A 38 -7.00 -10.10 -8.12
CA SER A 38 -7.28 -9.25 -9.27
C SER A 38 -7.72 -7.86 -8.83
N LEU A 39 -7.45 -6.84 -9.65
CA LEU A 39 -7.96 -5.48 -9.41
C LEU A 39 -9.50 -5.45 -9.38
N ALA A 40 -10.15 -6.33 -10.16
CA ALA A 40 -11.59 -6.46 -10.18
C ALA A 40 -12.17 -6.98 -8.84
N GLU A 41 -11.48 -7.90 -8.15
CA GLU A 41 -11.84 -8.36 -6.78
C GLU A 41 -11.69 -7.22 -5.75
N LEU A 42 -10.84 -6.24 -6.02
CA LEU A 42 -10.65 -5.05 -5.18
C LEU A 42 -11.59 -3.89 -5.56
N GLY A 43 -12.49 -4.07 -6.53
CA GLY A 43 -13.36 -2.99 -7.00
C GLY A 43 -12.62 -1.89 -7.77
N LEU A 44 -11.40 -2.16 -8.24
CA LEU A 44 -10.55 -1.20 -8.93
C LEU A 44 -10.57 -1.44 -10.44
N PRO A 45 -10.49 -0.37 -11.26
CA PRO A 45 -10.36 -0.52 -12.70
C PRO A 45 -8.99 -1.12 -13.07
N ALA A 46 -8.94 -1.84 -14.19
CA ALA A 46 -7.70 -2.43 -14.71
C ALA A 46 -6.67 -1.35 -15.12
N HIS A 47 -7.18 -0.22 -15.62
CA HIS A 47 -6.37 0.94 -15.96
C HIS A 47 -6.52 1.99 -14.87
N ASN A 48 -5.38 2.50 -14.39
CA ASN A 48 -5.32 3.56 -13.41
C ASN A 48 -6.11 3.24 -12.10
N PRO A 49 -5.77 2.16 -11.38
CA PRO A 49 -6.52 1.71 -10.19
C PRO A 49 -6.55 2.78 -9.08
N LEU A 50 -5.46 3.53 -8.92
CA LEU A 50 -5.37 4.64 -7.97
C LEU A 50 -6.17 5.89 -8.41
N GLY A 51 -6.81 5.83 -9.58
CA GLY A 51 -7.63 6.89 -10.16
C GLY A 51 -6.78 7.91 -10.89
N ASP A 52 -7.40 8.95 -11.44
CA ASP A 52 -6.70 10.08 -12.05
C ASP A 52 -5.94 10.84 -10.95
N VAL A 53 -4.84 10.24 -10.47
CA VAL A 53 -3.83 10.85 -9.62
C VAL A 53 -3.14 11.86 -10.52
N ARG A 54 -3.88 12.92 -10.86
CA ARG A 54 -3.34 14.12 -11.49
C ARG A 54 -2.32 14.59 -10.51
N ALA A 55 -1.06 14.26 -10.83
CA ALA A 55 0.10 14.52 -10.03
C ALA A 55 -0.03 15.93 -9.47
N GLY A 56 -0.39 16.00 -8.19
CA GLY A 56 -0.75 17.23 -7.52
C GLY A 56 0.45 18.13 -7.65
N ARG A 57 0.36 19.10 -8.57
CA ARG A 57 1.45 19.99 -8.97
C ARG A 57 2.79 19.26 -8.94
N LEU A 58 3.01 18.36 -9.92
CA LEU A 58 4.35 17.86 -10.26
C LEU A 58 5.34 18.96 -9.91
N LEU A 59 6.33 18.68 -9.07
CA LEU A 59 7.38 19.64 -8.82
C LEU A 59 8.11 19.76 -10.16
N ARG A 60 7.63 20.68 -10.98
CA ARG A 60 8.13 20.99 -12.31
C ARG A 60 9.46 21.65 -12.04
N ASP A 61 10.55 21.00 -12.42
CA ASP A 61 11.84 21.64 -12.42
C ASP A 61 11.82 22.77 -13.47
N PRO A 62 11.91 24.05 -13.06
CA PRO A 62 11.89 25.17 -14.01
C PRO A 62 13.05 25.13 -15.02
N LEU A 63 14.11 24.37 -14.72
CA LEU A 63 15.26 24.19 -15.60
C LEU A 63 15.03 23.13 -16.69
N ARG A 64 14.00 22.28 -16.55
CA ARG A 64 13.68 21.20 -17.49
C ARG A 64 12.44 21.52 -18.33
N THR A 65 12.57 22.54 -19.19
CA THR A 65 11.52 22.87 -20.17
C THR A 65 11.60 21.92 -21.36
N ILE A 66 10.53 21.15 -21.63
CA ILE A 66 10.43 20.22 -22.77
C ILE A 66 9.78 20.86 -24.00
N GLY A 67 9.19 22.05 -23.85
CA GLY A 67 8.59 22.80 -24.95
C GLY A 67 7.76 23.99 -24.49
N VAL A 68 6.98 24.52 -25.42
CA VAL A 68 6.00 25.58 -25.19
C VAL A 68 4.65 25.17 -25.77
N ARG A 69 3.57 25.64 -25.16
CA ARG A 69 2.20 25.50 -25.68
C ARG A 69 1.44 26.81 -25.54
N ASN A 70 0.32 26.95 -26.25
CA ASN A 70 -0.57 28.10 -26.09
C ASN A 70 -1.00 28.26 -24.63
N TYR A 71 -0.93 29.51 -24.17
CA TYR A 71 -1.39 29.92 -22.85
C TYR A 71 -2.90 29.78 -22.75
N VAL A 72 -3.36 29.26 -21.62
CA VAL A 72 -4.76 29.29 -21.22
C VAL A 72 -4.91 30.08 -19.92
N PRO A 73 -6.06 30.72 -19.65
CA PRO A 73 -6.24 31.55 -18.45
C PRO A 73 -5.98 30.84 -17.10
N SER A 74 -6.02 29.51 -17.07
CA SER A 74 -5.67 28.70 -15.89
C SER A 74 -4.16 28.59 -15.64
N ASP A 75 -3.32 29.06 -16.57
CA ASP A 75 -1.86 28.98 -16.46
C ASP A 75 -1.29 30.14 -15.62
N PRO A 76 -0.32 29.88 -14.73
CA PRO A 76 0.36 30.93 -13.99
C PRO A 76 1.15 31.86 -14.93
N LEU A 77 1.00 33.18 -14.76
CA LEU A 77 1.73 34.18 -15.57
C LEU A 77 3.26 34.04 -15.48
N LYS A 78 3.78 33.56 -14.35
CA LYS A 78 5.21 33.29 -14.17
C LYS A 78 5.76 32.21 -15.11
N ASP A 79 4.90 31.36 -15.66
CA ASP A 79 5.28 30.27 -16.55
C ASP A 79 5.26 30.71 -18.03
N VAL A 80 4.89 31.97 -18.32
CA VAL A 80 4.85 32.53 -19.69
C VAL A 80 6.26 32.61 -20.28
N HIS A 81 6.45 32.01 -21.45
CA HIS A 81 7.70 32.05 -22.19
C HIS A 81 7.75 33.28 -23.11
N TRP A 82 8.14 34.43 -22.55
CA TRP A 82 8.13 35.72 -23.26
C TRP A 82 8.79 35.71 -24.65
N ALA A 83 9.93 35.04 -24.81
CA ALA A 83 10.60 34.98 -26.11
C ALA A 83 9.84 34.14 -27.16
N ALA A 84 9.02 33.18 -26.74
CA ALA A 84 8.19 32.37 -27.64
C ALA A 84 6.90 33.13 -27.97
N THR A 85 6.32 33.82 -26.98
CA THR A 85 5.22 34.76 -27.16
C THR A 85 5.55 35.85 -28.18
N ALA A 86 6.75 36.43 -28.10
CA ALA A 86 7.20 37.47 -29.03
C ALA A 86 7.29 36.97 -30.48
N ARG A 87 7.67 35.71 -30.70
CA ARG A 87 7.80 35.10 -32.04
C ARG A 87 6.47 34.66 -32.64
N THR A 88 5.54 34.22 -31.79
CA THR A 88 4.27 33.60 -32.21
C THR A 88 3.07 34.55 -32.08
N THR A 89 3.30 35.80 -31.64
CA THR A 89 2.30 36.86 -31.37
C THR A 89 1.12 36.44 -30.47
N THR A 90 1.23 35.28 -29.83
CA THR A 90 0.22 34.67 -28.95
C THR A 90 0.91 34.22 -27.68
N LEU A 91 0.26 34.36 -26.52
CA LEU A 91 0.87 33.97 -25.24
C LEU A 91 1.23 32.48 -25.26
N GLN A 92 2.49 32.17 -24.96
CA GLN A 92 3.03 30.81 -24.85
C GLN A 92 3.42 30.52 -23.40
N THR A 93 3.09 29.32 -22.91
CA THR A 93 3.42 28.82 -21.57
C THR A 93 4.49 27.74 -21.66
N ARG A 94 5.50 27.77 -20.77
CA ARG A 94 6.51 26.71 -20.65
C ARG A 94 5.86 25.39 -20.27
N VAL A 95 6.20 24.33 -21.00
CA VAL A 95 5.87 22.94 -20.64
C VAL A 95 7.12 22.34 -20.01
N TYR A 96 6.99 21.88 -18.77
CA TYR A 96 8.08 21.31 -18.00
C TYR A 96 7.99 19.79 -17.97
N GLU A 97 9.13 19.11 -17.95
CA GLU A 97 9.22 17.67 -17.72
C GLU A 97 8.66 17.34 -16.31
N PRO A 98 7.74 16.37 -16.17
CA PRO A 98 7.33 15.86 -14.88
C PRO A 98 8.55 15.33 -14.09
N THR A 99 9.05 16.09 -13.11
CA THR A 99 10.36 15.77 -12.49
C THR A 99 10.27 14.90 -11.23
N THR A 100 9.08 14.49 -10.78
CA THR A 100 8.94 13.62 -9.61
C THR A 100 8.49 12.24 -10.03
N ALA A 101 9.33 11.23 -9.78
CA ALA A 101 8.89 9.84 -9.81
C ALA A 101 7.66 9.69 -8.91
N GLN A 102 6.63 9.03 -9.40
CA GLN A 102 5.41 8.85 -8.63
C GLN A 102 5.74 7.92 -7.45
N VAL A 103 5.62 8.41 -6.22
CA VAL A 103 5.83 7.61 -5.01
C VAL A 103 4.46 7.16 -4.50
N LEU A 104 4.33 5.87 -4.20
CA LEU A 104 3.17 5.28 -3.57
C LEU A 104 3.55 4.80 -2.17
N ALA A 105 2.97 5.40 -1.14
CA ALA A 105 3.11 4.94 0.23
C ALA A 105 1.86 4.14 0.61
N ILE A 106 2.01 2.82 0.74
CA ILE A 106 0.94 1.92 1.15
C ILE A 106 0.93 1.86 2.68
N PHE A 107 -0.17 2.30 3.28
CA PHE A 107 -0.48 2.13 4.69
C PHE A 107 -1.46 0.98 4.84
N LEU A 108 -1.06 -0.08 5.55
CA LEU A 108 -1.85 -1.28 5.79
C LEU A 108 -2.31 -1.31 7.25
N ASP A 109 -3.62 -1.21 7.45
CA ASP A 109 -4.26 -1.40 8.73
C ASP A 109 -4.69 -2.86 8.88
N LEU A 110 -4.19 -3.55 9.90
CA LEU A 110 -4.55 -4.93 10.23
C LEU A 110 -5.72 -5.02 11.22
N ASP A 111 -6.24 -3.90 11.71
CA ASP A 111 -7.45 -3.90 12.54
C ASP A 111 -8.62 -4.45 11.71
N SER A 112 -9.21 -5.55 12.18
CA SER A 112 -10.41 -6.16 11.59
C SER A 112 -11.71 -5.69 12.26
N PHE A 113 -11.60 -5.16 13.48
CA PHE A 113 -12.72 -4.63 14.26
C PHE A 113 -12.35 -3.29 14.89
N GLU A 114 -13.37 -2.51 15.27
CA GLU A 114 -13.16 -1.23 15.93
C GLU A 114 -12.49 -1.40 17.29
N PHE A 115 -12.94 -2.40 18.07
CA PHE A 115 -12.44 -2.66 19.40
C PHE A 115 -11.68 -4.00 19.49
N TYR A 116 -10.56 -3.98 20.21
CA TYR A 116 -9.67 -5.14 20.36
C TYR A 116 -10.35 -6.38 20.97
N TYR A 117 -11.37 -6.20 21.81
CA TYR A 117 -12.07 -7.30 22.48
C TYR A 117 -12.98 -8.09 21.53
N GLN A 118 -13.23 -7.62 20.31
CA GLN A 118 -14.02 -8.33 19.30
C GLN A 118 -13.23 -9.46 18.61
N GLY A 119 -11.94 -9.59 18.93
CA GLY A 119 -11.07 -10.61 18.36
C GLY A 119 -10.50 -10.19 17.02
N ILE A 120 -10.21 -11.17 16.17
CA ILE A 120 -9.54 -10.99 14.88
C ILE A 120 -10.29 -11.81 13.83
N ASP A 121 -10.71 -11.15 12.75
CA ASP A 121 -11.17 -11.84 11.55
C ASP A 121 -9.95 -12.19 10.67
N ALA A 122 -9.48 -13.44 10.79
CA ALA A 122 -8.32 -13.92 10.06
C ALA A 122 -8.47 -13.83 8.54
N ASN A 123 -9.67 -14.10 8.00
CA ASN A 123 -9.93 -14.05 6.56
C ASN A 123 -9.84 -12.61 6.04
N LEU A 124 -10.37 -11.65 6.80
CA LEU A 124 -10.29 -10.24 6.47
C LEU A 124 -8.83 -9.74 6.53
N VAL A 125 -8.07 -10.13 7.56
CA VAL A 125 -6.64 -9.79 7.67
C VAL A 125 -5.85 -10.35 6.48
N GLU A 126 -6.04 -11.62 6.13
CA GLU A 126 -5.39 -12.21 4.94
C GLU A 126 -5.74 -11.43 3.67
N ARG A 127 -7.00 -11.05 3.52
CA ARG A 127 -7.46 -10.27 2.37
C ARG A 127 -6.87 -8.86 2.32
N LEU A 128 -6.69 -8.19 3.45
CA LEU A 128 -6.01 -6.91 3.57
C LEU A 128 -4.53 -7.02 3.14
N ILE A 129 -3.82 -8.06 3.60
CA ILE A 129 -2.43 -8.35 3.23
C ILE A 129 -2.34 -8.64 1.72
N SER A 130 -3.24 -9.46 1.19
CA SER A 130 -3.34 -9.76 -0.25
C SER A 130 -3.63 -8.53 -1.11
N ALA A 131 -4.48 -7.61 -0.64
CA ALA A 131 -4.74 -6.34 -1.31
C ALA A 131 -3.49 -5.46 -1.36
N ALA A 132 -2.75 -5.36 -0.24
CA ALA A 132 -1.48 -4.62 -0.18
C ALA A 132 -0.43 -5.19 -1.15
N ALA A 133 -0.28 -6.53 -1.18
CA ALA A 133 0.63 -7.21 -2.11
C ALA A 133 0.27 -6.92 -3.58
N THR A 134 -1.02 -6.98 -3.90
CA THR A 134 -1.55 -6.72 -5.24
C THR A 134 -1.25 -5.29 -5.68
N LEU A 135 -1.56 -4.32 -4.83
CA LEU A 135 -1.38 -2.89 -5.14
C LEU A 135 0.09 -2.49 -5.15
N ALA A 136 0.94 -3.13 -4.36
CA ALA A 136 2.38 -2.93 -4.44
C ALA A 136 2.94 -3.40 -5.78
N ARG A 137 2.58 -4.61 -6.22
CA ARG A 137 2.96 -5.13 -7.55
C ARG A 137 2.47 -4.19 -8.65
N THR A 138 1.18 -3.84 -8.65
CA THR A 138 0.60 -2.98 -9.67
C THR A 138 1.23 -1.58 -9.68
N GLY A 139 1.53 -1.02 -8.51
CA GLY A 139 2.25 0.25 -8.39
C GLY A 139 3.65 0.18 -9.01
N LEU A 140 4.44 -0.85 -8.68
CA LEU A 140 5.77 -1.06 -9.24
C LEU A 140 5.73 -1.28 -10.77
N GLU A 141 4.80 -2.10 -11.27
CA GLU A 141 4.57 -2.31 -12.71
C GLU A 141 4.16 -1.02 -13.44
N SER A 142 3.48 -0.11 -12.75
CA SER A 142 3.10 1.21 -13.26
C SER A 142 4.21 2.26 -13.11
N GLY A 143 5.40 1.88 -12.65
CA GLY A 143 6.56 2.76 -12.52
C GLY A 143 6.62 3.59 -11.23
N TYR A 144 5.76 3.32 -10.25
CA TYR A 144 5.83 3.97 -8.94
C TYR A 144 7.02 3.44 -8.14
N ALA A 145 7.65 4.30 -7.34
CA ALA A 145 8.42 3.83 -6.19
C ALA A 145 7.44 3.49 -5.06
N VAL A 146 7.46 2.25 -4.56
CA VAL A 146 6.45 1.77 -3.60
C VAL A 146 7.08 1.56 -2.22
N GLY A 147 6.50 2.19 -1.21
CA GLY A 147 6.79 1.95 0.22
C GLY A 147 5.62 1.25 0.91
N LEU A 148 5.92 0.53 1.99
CA LEU A 148 4.94 -0.21 2.80
C LEU A 148 5.10 0.15 4.28
N TYR A 149 4.00 0.48 4.93
CA TYR A 149 3.92 0.85 6.33
C TYR A 149 2.69 0.16 6.94
N ALA A 150 2.88 -0.72 7.92
CA ALA A 150 1.76 -1.40 8.57
C ALA A 150 1.73 -1.13 10.07
N ASN A 151 0.53 -1.15 10.65
CA ASN A 151 0.37 -1.09 12.11
C ASN A 151 0.55 -2.44 12.80
N GLY A 152 0.75 -3.51 12.05
CA GLY A 152 1.24 -4.80 12.56
C GLY A 152 2.75 -4.85 12.64
N ALA A 153 3.25 -5.70 13.54
CA ALA A 153 4.67 -5.99 13.68
C ALA A 153 5.01 -7.38 13.14
N PRO A 154 6.22 -7.59 12.59
CA PRO A 154 6.72 -8.93 12.28
C PRO A 154 6.75 -9.80 13.54
N ALA A 155 6.52 -11.10 13.42
CA ALA A 155 6.49 -12.03 14.56
C ALA A 155 7.79 -12.06 15.41
N GLU A 156 8.89 -11.50 14.89
CA GLU A 156 10.22 -11.52 15.49
C GLU A 156 10.62 -10.16 16.12
N PHE A 157 9.83 -9.09 15.92
CA PHE A 157 10.19 -7.73 16.35
C PHE A 157 8.97 -6.96 16.89
N GLU A 158 9.17 -6.12 17.92
CA GLU A 158 8.13 -5.22 18.45
C GLU A 158 8.02 -3.89 17.70
N HIS A 159 8.59 -3.79 16.50
CA HIS A 159 8.63 -2.55 15.72
C HIS A 159 7.63 -2.60 14.57
N LEU A 160 7.05 -1.44 14.26
CA LEU A 160 6.16 -1.27 13.11
C LEU A 160 6.84 -1.77 11.82
N ALA A 161 6.10 -2.50 10.99
CA ALA A 161 6.60 -2.88 9.68
C ALA A 161 6.73 -1.63 8.80
N ARG A 162 7.98 -1.23 8.55
CA ARG A 162 8.34 -0.06 7.75
C ARG A 162 9.33 -0.45 6.66
N LEU A 163 8.92 -0.29 5.41
CA LEU A 163 9.76 -0.45 4.23
C LEU A 163 9.68 0.85 3.41
N PRO A 164 10.77 1.65 3.37
CA PRO A 164 10.82 2.87 2.57
C PRO A 164 10.55 2.62 1.08
N ALA A 165 10.08 3.66 0.39
CA ALA A 165 9.76 3.56 -1.02
C ALA A 165 10.99 3.27 -1.88
N GLY A 166 10.92 2.19 -2.65
CA GLY A 166 11.95 1.79 -3.60
C GLY A 166 11.34 1.43 -4.96
N ARG A 167 12.20 1.35 -5.97
CA ARG A 167 11.82 0.95 -7.34
C ARG A 167 12.74 -0.13 -7.92
N SER A 168 13.62 -0.68 -7.09
CA SER A 168 14.57 -1.69 -7.54
C SER A 168 13.81 -2.96 -7.92
N PRO A 169 14.39 -3.82 -8.79
CA PRO A 169 13.78 -5.12 -9.10
C PRO A 169 13.52 -5.99 -7.85
N ALA A 170 14.30 -5.78 -6.78
CA ALA A 170 14.14 -6.49 -5.51
C ALA A 170 13.00 -5.95 -4.62
N GLN A 171 12.47 -4.75 -4.90
CA GLN A 171 11.49 -4.09 -4.03
C GLN A 171 10.24 -4.94 -3.84
N LEU A 172 9.72 -5.57 -4.90
CA LEU A 172 8.54 -6.42 -4.79
C LEU A 172 8.80 -7.60 -3.83
N GLY A 173 9.96 -8.26 -3.96
CA GLY A 173 10.35 -9.34 -3.06
C GLY A 173 10.44 -8.90 -1.60
N GLN A 174 10.99 -7.71 -1.35
CA GLN A 174 11.05 -7.12 -0.01
C GLN A 174 9.65 -6.84 0.55
N VAL A 175 8.76 -6.25 -0.25
CA VAL A 175 7.35 -6.03 0.14
C VAL A 175 6.67 -7.34 0.48
N MET A 176 6.76 -8.35 -0.39
CA MET A 176 6.13 -9.67 -0.18
C MET A 176 6.66 -10.36 1.08
N GLN A 177 7.97 -10.27 1.33
CA GLN A 177 8.60 -10.82 2.53
C GLN A 177 8.16 -10.08 3.80
N THR A 178 8.06 -8.75 3.76
CA THR A 178 7.54 -7.97 4.89
C THR A 178 6.10 -8.36 5.19
N LEU A 179 5.24 -8.41 4.18
CA LEU A 179 3.83 -8.81 4.32
C LEU A 179 3.68 -10.23 4.88
N ALA A 180 4.47 -11.19 4.39
CA ALA A 180 4.44 -12.59 4.84
C ALA A 180 4.87 -12.80 6.31
N ARG A 181 5.56 -11.82 6.89
CA ARG A 181 6.03 -11.84 8.29
C ARG A 181 5.08 -11.14 9.25
N LEU A 182 4.09 -10.40 8.76
CA LEU A 182 3.12 -9.69 9.60
C LEU A 182 2.33 -10.69 10.45
N THR A 183 2.13 -10.30 11.70
CA THR A 183 1.14 -10.95 12.57
C THR A 183 -0.19 -10.22 12.45
N PRO A 184 -1.34 -10.88 12.73
CA PRO A 184 -2.64 -10.22 12.65
C PRO A 184 -2.89 -9.19 13.77
N TYR A 185 -1.94 -9.05 14.70
CA TYR A 185 -2.04 -8.13 15.83
C TYR A 185 -1.45 -6.77 15.46
N SER A 186 -2.27 -5.73 15.58
CA SER A 186 -1.80 -4.35 15.53
C SER A 186 -1.05 -3.98 16.81
N VAL A 187 0.07 -3.28 16.70
CA VAL A 187 0.79 -2.70 17.86
C VAL A 187 0.40 -1.24 18.13
N THR A 188 -0.29 -0.60 17.18
CA THR A 188 -0.79 0.78 17.33
C THR A 188 -1.93 1.05 16.33
N THR A 189 -2.54 2.24 16.40
CA THR A 189 -3.56 2.65 15.43
C THR A 189 -2.94 3.09 14.10
N ILE A 190 -3.57 2.77 12.97
CA ILE A 190 -3.05 3.20 11.66
C ILE A 190 -2.96 4.72 11.54
N GLY A 191 -3.87 5.47 12.17
CA GLY A 191 -3.81 6.93 12.24
C GLY A 191 -2.51 7.43 12.85
N ARG A 192 -1.99 6.76 13.89
CA ARG A 192 -0.69 7.06 14.48
C ARG A 192 0.47 6.73 13.54
N VAL A 193 0.43 5.58 12.87
CA VAL A 193 1.45 5.17 11.88
C VAL A 193 1.57 6.20 10.75
N ILE A 194 0.44 6.66 10.22
CA ILE A 194 0.39 7.73 9.21
C ILE A 194 1.08 8.98 9.76
N GLN A 195 0.67 9.47 10.93
CA GLN A 195 1.22 10.70 11.52
C GLN A 195 2.74 10.68 11.74
N ILE A 196 3.30 9.56 12.21
CA ILE A 196 4.74 9.47 12.48
C ILE A 196 5.58 9.19 11.23
N THR A 197 4.98 8.61 10.19
CA THR A 197 5.69 8.24 8.95
C THR A 197 5.63 9.36 7.91
N THR A 198 4.52 10.09 7.83
CA THR A 198 4.35 11.14 6.81
C THR A 198 5.45 12.22 6.78
N PRO A 199 6.07 12.64 7.91
CA PRO A 199 7.20 13.57 7.87
C PRO A 199 8.40 13.11 7.01
N ASP A 200 8.59 11.79 6.87
CA ASP A 200 9.69 11.21 6.08
C ASP A 200 9.30 10.95 4.61
N LEU A 201 8.05 11.23 4.22
CA LEU A 201 7.57 11.02 2.85
C LEU A 201 7.99 12.17 1.94
N GLN A 202 8.29 11.83 0.69
CA GLN A 202 8.63 12.84 -0.32
C GLN A 202 7.38 13.67 -0.69
N PRO A 203 7.52 14.98 -0.93
CA PRO A 203 6.44 15.79 -1.48
C PRO A 203 5.88 15.19 -2.77
N GLY A 204 4.56 15.15 -2.92
CA GLY A 204 3.89 14.54 -4.07
C GLY A 204 3.66 13.03 -3.97
N THR A 205 4.06 12.39 -2.85
CA THR A 205 3.69 11.00 -2.56
C THR A 205 2.17 10.82 -2.54
N THR A 206 1.69 9.73 -3.14
CA THR A 206 0.31 9.28 -2.98
C THR A 206 0.23 8.35 -1.79
N ILE A 207 -0.63 8.67 -0.83
CA ILE A 207 -0.94 7.85 0.32
C ILE A 207 -2.08 6.90 -0.06
N LEU A 208 -1.82 5.60 -0.01
CA LEU A 208 -2.83 4.56 -0.19
C LEU A 208 -3.08 3.89 1.16
N LEU A 209 -4.22 4.16 1.79
CA LEU A 209 -4.67 3.44 2.97
C LEU A 209 -5.46 2.20 2.54
N ILE A 210 -5.15 1.06 3.14
CA ILE A 210 -5.90 -0.20 3.03
C ILE A 210 -6.35 -0.54 4.45
N SER A 211 -7.65 -0.53 4.70
CA SER A 211 -8.20 -0.88 6.02
C SER A 211 -9.61 -1.43 5.91
N ALA A 212 -10.06 -2.09 6.98
CA ALA A 212 -11.43 -2.58 7.11
C ALA A 212 -12.27 -1.84 8.16
N VAL A 213 -11.64 -0.96 8.94
CA VAL A 213 -12.28 -0.27 10.06
C VAL A 213 -12.36 1.23 9.79
N ASN A 214 -13.56 1.79 9.91
CA ASN A 214 -13.84 3.20 9.73
C ASN A 214 -13.74 3.99 11.05
N ARG A 215 -12.53 4.07 11.63
CA ARG A 215 -12.29 4.77 12.90
C ARG A 215 -12.17 6.29 12.71
N GLU A 216 -12.75 7.08 13.61
CA GLU A 216 -12.70 8.56 13.56
C GLU A 216 -11.26 9.09 13.58
N THR A 217 -10.38 8.47 14.38
CA THR A 217 -8.96 8.85 14.46
C THR A 217 -8.23 8.66 13.13
N THR A 218 -8.61 7.65 12.35
CA THR A 218 -8.09 7.42 11.00
C THR A 218 -8.58 8.51 10.04
N ARG A 219 -9.88 8.83 10.06
CA ARG A 219 -10.45 9.93 9.25
C ARG A 219 -9.74 11.26 9.52
N ALA A 220 -9.58 11.62 10.79
CA ALA A 220 -8.89 12.83 11.21
C ALA A 220 -7.41 12.86 10.76
N ALA A 221 -6.71 11.73 10.86
CA ALA A 221 -5.33 11.62 10.40
C ALA A 221 -5.21 11.84 8.87
N LEU A 222 -6.11 11.25 8.08
CA LEU A 222 -6.13 11.45 6.63
C LEU A 222 -6.47 12.89 6.23
N LEU A 223 -7.46 13.51 6.88
CA LEU A 223 -7.79 14.92 6.64
C LEU A 223 -6.58 15.84 6.87
N ARG A 224 -5.82 15.59 7.93
CA ARG A 224 -4.57 16.33 8.19
C ARG A 224 -3.56 16.16 7.07
N GLN A 225 -3.32 14.93 6.59
CA GLN A 225 -2.39 14.72 5.46
C GLN A 225 -2.92 15.36 4.18
N ARG A 226 -4.23 15.39 3.98
CA ARG A 226 -4.84 16.04 2.81
C ARG A 226 -4.62 17.55 2.80
N GLN A 227 -4.69 18.19 3.97
CA GLN A 227 -4.37 19.61 4.16
C GLN A 227 -2.89 19.92 3.91
N LEU A 228 -2.00 18.95 4.17
CA LEU A 228 -0.58 19.03 3.83
C LEU A 228 -0.28 18.78 2.33
N GLY A 229 -1.31 18.57 1.51
CA GLY A 229 -1.20 18.47 0.05
C GLY A 229 -0.99 17.06 -0.48
N TYR A 230 -0.99 16.03 0.37
CA TYR A 230 -0.92 14.64 -0.08
C TYR A 230 -2.19 14.24 -0.85
N GLN A 231 -2.00 13.47 -1.91
CA GLN A 231 -3.10 12.75 -2.55
C GLN A 231 -3.38 11.50 -1.72
N ILE A 232 -4.65 11.23 -1.44
CA ILE A 232 -5.05 10.13 -0.57
C ILE A 232 -6.12 9.28 -1.24
N VAL A 233 -5.82 8.00 -1.33
CA VAL A 233 -6.76 6.94 -1.73
C VAL A 233 -6.95 6.02 -0.54
N TRP A 234 -8.20 5.67 -0.22
CA TRP A 234 -8.52 4.70 0.81
C TRP A 234 -9.27 3.53 0.19
N LEU A 235 -8.61 2.39 0.05
CA LEU A 235 -9.24 1.12 -0.29
C LEU A 235 -9.89 0.55 0.99
N TYR A 236 -11.22 0.57 1.04
CA TYR A 236 -11.99 0.15 2.20
C TYR A 236 -12.51 -1.28 2.01
N LEU A 237 -12.15 -2.19 2.92
CA LEU A 237 -12.53 -3.61 2.88
C LEU A 237 -13.55 -3.97 3.98
N GLY A 238 -14.05 -2.99 4.73
CA GLY A 238 -15.09 -3.21 5.75
C GLY A 238 -16.42 -3.62 5.14
N ASN A 239 -17.25 -4.30 5.93
CA ASN A 239 -18.59 -4.75 5.52
C ASN A 239 -19.68 -3.69 5.76
N ASP A 240 -19.35 -2.62 6.48
CA ASP A 240 -20.20 -1.47 6.77
C ASP A 240 -20.09 -0.37 5.70
N GLU A 241 -20.84 0.72 5.88
CA GLU A 241 -20.83 1.83 4.92
C GLU A 241 -19.42 2.43 4.80
N PRO A 242 -18.88 2.56 3.56
CA PRO A 242 -17.56 3.14 3.36
C PRO A 242 -17.44 4.55 3.95
N PRO A 243 -16.28 4.90 4.53
CA PRO A 243 -16.05 6.23 5.08
C PRO A 243 -16.30 7.34 4.07
N ARG A 244 -16.82 8.47 4.54
CA ARG A 244 -16.84 9.72 3.79
C ARG A 244 -15.87 10.71 4.41
N VAL A 245 -14.81 11.03 3.68
CA VAL A 245 -13.76 11.96 4.14
C VAL A 245 -13.50 13.00 3.05
N PRO A 246 -13.76 14.30 3.30
CA PRO A 246 -13.54 15.35 2.32
C PRO A 246 -12.14 15.32 1.68
N GLY A 247 -12.10 15.30 0.35
CA GLY A 247 -10.84 15.33 -0.42
C GLY A 247 -10.05 14.02 -0.43
N VAL A 248 -10.54 12.95 0.20
CA VAL A 248 -9.99 11.60 0.14
C VAL A 248 -10.83 10.75 -0.82
N ARG A 249 -10.17 10.05 -1.75
CA ARG A 249 -10.85 9.10 -2.64
C ARG A 249 -11.03 7.77 -1.92
N VAL A 250 -12.23 7.51 -1.43
CA VAL A 250 -12.57 6.22 -0.82
C VAL A 250 -13.10 5.28 -1.89
N VAL A 251 -12.53 4.08 -1.98
CA VAL A 251 -12.92 3.02 -2.92
C VAL A 251 -13.32 1.79 -2.11
N PRO A 252 -14.60 1.39 -2.10
CA PRO A 252 -15.01 0.14 -1.48
C PRO A 252 -14.52 -1.05 -2.32
N ALA A 253 -13.88 -2.01 -1.67
CA ALA A 253 -13.59 -3.29 -2.29
C ALA A 253 -14.89 -4.07 -2.48
N LYS A 254 -14.93 -4.98 -3.48
CA LYS A 254 -16.06 -5.89 -3.61
C LYS A 254 -16.15 -6.81 -2.38
N PRO A 255 -17.33 -7.35 -2.04
CA PRO A 255 -17.43 -8.38 -1.01
C PRO A 255 -16.52 -9.57 -1.36
N ASN A 256 -15.99 -10.25 -0.34
CA ASN A 256 -15.23 -11.48 -0.58
C ASN A 256 -16.20 -12.58 -1.04
N PRO A 257 -16.04 -13.14 -2.25
CA PRO A 257 -16.95 -14.17 -2.76
C PRO A 257 -16.90 -15.49 -1.97
N TYR A 258 -15.90 -15.67 -1.10
CA TYR A 258 -15.70 -16.89 -0.30
C TYR A 258 -16.08 -16.74 1.18
N THR A 259 -16.58 -15.59 1.62
CA THR A 259 -17.13 -15.47 2.98
C THR A 259 -18.56 -16.01 2.95
N PRO A 260 -18.91 -17.06 3.70
CA PRO A 260 -20.29 -17.52 3.77
C PRO A 260 -21.15 -16.37 4.32
N GLY A 261 -22.23 -16.04 3.60
CA GLY A 261 -23.22 -15.09 4.09
C GLY A 261 -23.75 -15.57 5.44
N GLY A 262 -23.74 -14.67 6.43
CA GLY A 262 -24.34 -14.91 7.74
C GLY A 262 -25.84 -15.11 7.66
#